data_AF-A0A803VVZ6-F1
#
_entry.id   AF-A0A803VVZ6-F1
#
_cell.length_a   1.000
_cell.length_b   1.000
_cell.length_c   1.000
_cell.angle_alpha   90.00
_cell.angle_beta   90.00
_cell.angle_gamma   90.00
#
_symmetry.space_group_name_H-M   'P 1'
#
loop_
_entity.id
_entity.type
_entity.pdbx_description
1 polymer ?
#
loop_
_entity_poly.entity_id
_entity_poly.type
_entity_poly.pdbx_seq_one_letter_code
_entity_poly.pdbx_strand_id
1 'polypeptide(L)'
;RVREAEGRPCSFTVYSKGQLRRTPLFSVLRPGETPAHIGGTTLFGDNVEDEWFIVYLVREITREFPGLAARIDDNDGEFLLIEAADFLPKWLNPENSENRVFFYKGELHIIPLSETSEQGWDLSAPCPTIPQALALLSTRSEEFLAAEPIRAAVYKRIDGYPEKIQASLHRAHCYLPAGIVAVLRQRPSLVAAAVQAFYLRDPGDLRACRRPFRTFPAEQRVMTLVTFTRCLYAQLVQQKFVPDRRSGYTLPAPSHPQYRAYELGMKLAHGFEILCSKSSKVAPDAKRNVLNGPLWERFLRSLKEKDYFKVKHSVEVNPGDEILTLLQTISIDLKEFEREAACLPPEDDDSWLDITPDALDQMLKEARSESLPSTNEEEQKYDLETVAESMKAFVSKVSTHEGAEMPWSSDESHVTFDVDSFTRALDRILGADWEELDSDDLDEEEELDFSDGDDEDLDAGNPRQEQKVSPEELMGSLKSYMKEMDRELAQTNVGKSFTTQKRGVTATSESAGPDPGAEDAELAPVDVDMNLVANLLESYSAQAGLAGPTSNILQSMGLTLPENTDLTGPSSRAEQ
;
A
#
# COMPACT_ATOMS: atom_id res chain seq x y z
N ARG A 1 -12.25 8.99 6.60
CA ARG A 1 -11.08 8.17 6.21
C ARG A 1 -10.78 8.46 4.75
N VAL A 2 -9.96 9.49 4.51
CA VAL A 2 -9.39 9.76 3.19
C VAL A 2 -8.35 8.66 2.98
N ARG A 3 -8.48 7.86 1.90
CA ARG A 3 -7.41 6.93 1.52
C ARG A 3 -6.21 7.79 1.19
N GLU A 4 -5.15 7.69 2.00
CA GLU A 4 -3.83 8.18 1.63
C GLU A 4 -3.50 7.62 0.26
N ALA A 5 -3.08 8.48 -0.66
CA ALA A 5 -2.59 8.06 -1.95
C ALA A 5 -1.43 7.09 -1.70
N GLU A 6 -1.52 5.88 -2.25
CA GLU A 6 -0.54 4.78 -2.14
C GLU A 6 0.78 5.09 -2.89
N GLY A 7 1.31 6.30 -2.76
CA GLY A 7 2.60 6.70 -3.30
C GLY A 7 3.60 6.90 -2.18
N ARG A 8 4.81 6.36 -2.35
CA ARG A 8 5.92 6.66 -1.45
C ARG A 8 6.43 8.07 -1.80
N PRO A 9 6.40 9.06 -0.88
CA PRO A 9 7.05 10.33 -1.13
C PRO A 9 8.57 10.14 -1.15
N CYS A 10 9.20 10.72 -2.17
CA CYS A 10 10.63 11.01 -2.19
C CYS A 10 10.79 12.54 -2.19
N SER A 11 11.63 13.02 -1.29
CA SER A 11 11.90 14.42 -1.04
C SER A 11 13.35 14.70 -1.41
N PHE A 12 13.59 15.83 -2.09
CA PHE A 12 14.94 16.28 -2.37
C PHE A 12 15.06 17.76 -2.05
N THR A 13 16.20 18.14 -1.47
CA THR A 13 16.50 19.53 -1.16
C THR A 13 17.90 19.88 -1.64
N VAL A 14 18.00 20.95 -2.44
CA VAL A 14 19.23 21.47 -3.00
C VAL A 14 19.54 22.82 -2.37
N TYR A 15 20.68 22.92 -1.69
CA TYR A 15 21.13 24.12 -0.98
C TYR A 15 22.09 24.94 -1.84
N SER A 16 21.91 26.27 -1.83
CA SER A 16 22.77 27.21 -2.56
C SER A 16 23.75 27.91 -1.62
N LYS A 17 25.00 28.05 -2.08
CA LYS A 17 26.13 28.64 -1.34
C LYS A 17 26.12 30.19 -1.31
N GLY A 18 25.06 30.87 -1.77
CA GLY A 18 25.03 32.33 -1.82
C GLY A 18 23.64 32.96 -1.86
N GLN A 19 23.54 34.16 -1.27
CA GLN A 19 22.38 35.03 -1.34
C GLN A 19 22.18 35.45 -2.81
N LEU A 20 21.32 34.75 -3.54
CA LEU A 20 21.03 35.05 -4.94
C LEU A 20 20.57 36.50 -5.07
N ARG A 21 21.38 37.33 -5.74
CA ARG A 21 20.96 38.65 -6.20
C ARG A 21 19.88 38.48 -7.27
N ARG A 22 18.62 38.65 -6.85
CA ARG A 22 17.43 39.03 -7.62
C ARG A 22 17.20 38.28 -8.95
N THR A 23 16.43 37.20 -8.88
CA THR A 23 15.29 36.86 -9.78
C THR A 23 14.35 35.92 -9.02
N PRO A 24 13.00 36.08 -9.11
CA PRO A 24 12.09 35.41 -8.20
C PRO A 24 11.73 34.03 -8.73
N LEU A 25 12.33 32.98 -8.17
CA LEU A 25 11.75 31.64 -8.19
C LEU A 25 11.83 31.09 -6.76
N PHE A 26 10.71 31.32 -6.06
CA PHE A 26 10.22 30.63 -4.85
C PHE A 26 11.24 30.25 -3.77
N SER A 27 11.44 31.15 -2.80
CA SER A 27 11.96 30.83 -1.48
C SER A 27 11.00 31.37 -0.42
N VAL A 28 10.40 30.51 0.41
CA VAL A 28 9.76 30.96 1.65
C VAL A 28 10.86 31.14 2.68
N LEU A 29 11.20 32.40 2.89
CA LEU A 29 12.09 32.87 3.96
C LEU A 29 11.39 32.66 5.31
N ARG A 30 11.92 31.77 6.16
CA ARG A 30 11.89 32.00 7.61
C ARG A 30 13.26 32.55 8.04
N PRO A 31 13.33 33.67 8.76
CA PRO A 31 14.59 34.14 9.33
C PRO A 31 15.00 33.19 10.47
N GLY A 32 16.15 32.52 10.36
CA GLY A 32 16.78 31.88 11.52
C GLY A 32 17.70 30.71 11.24
N GLU A 33 17.23 29.65 10.58
CA GLU A 33 17.89 28.33 10.70
C GLU A 33 18.14 27.57 9.40
N THR A 34 17.48 27.95 8.29
CA THR A 34 17.61 27.22 7.01
C THR A 34 18.28 28.09 5.95
N PRO A 35 19.37 27.63 5.32
CA PRO A 35 20.02 28.35 4.22
C PRO A 35 19.12 28.39 2.98
N ALA A 36 19.44 29.28 2.04
CA ALA A 36 18.69 29.39 0.78
C ALA A 36 18.73 28.04 0.03
N HIS A 37 17.54 27.47 -0.24
CA HIS A 37 17.41 26.16 -0.85
C HIS A 37 16.23 26.11 -1.82
N ILE A 38 16.27 25.11 -2.70
CA ILE A 38 15.18 24.69 -3.56
C ILE A 38 14.86 23.26 -3.15
N GLY A 39 13.61 22.98 -2.83
CA GLY A 39 13.16 21.64 -2.48
C GLY A 39 12.02 21.18 -3.38
N GLY A 40 11.94 19.88 -3.59
CA GLY A 40 10.85 19.22 -4.28
C GLY A 40 10.41 17.98 -3.51
N THR A 41 9.15 17.60 -3.69
CA THR A 41 8.64 16.31 -3.24
C THR A 41 7.95 15.67 -4.44
N THR A 42 8.31 14.43 -4.72
CA THR A 42 7.62 13.60 -5.71
C THR A 42 6.88 12.49 -4.99
N LEU A 43 5.84 11.96 -5.63
CA LEU A 43 5.25 10.68 -5.24
C LEU A 43 5.63 9.70 -6.34
N PHE A 44 6.52 8.76 -6.03
CA PHE A 44 6.77 7.64 -6.93
C PHE A 44 5.79 6.52 -6.55
N GLY A 45 5.09 6.00 -7.56
CA GLY A 45 4.09 4.95 -7.38
C GLY A 45 4.76 3.59 -7.31
N ASP A 46 4.28 2.66 -8.14
CA ASP A 46 4.78 1.28 -8.17
C ASP A 46 6.18 1.12 -8.82
N ASN A 47 6.73 2.19 -9.41
CA ASN A 47 8.01 2.14 -10.12
C ASN A 47 9.17 2.70 -9.28
N VAL A 48 9.91 1.83 -8.61
CA VAL A 48 11.10 2.21 -7.82
C VAL A 48 12.19 2.87 -8.68
N GLU A 49 12.24 2.58 -9.98
CA GLU A 49 13.19 3.25 -10.89
C GLU A 49 12.94 4.77 -11.03
N ASP A 50 11.72 5.26 -10.73
CA ASP A 50 11.44 6.69 -10.76
C ASP A 50 12.18 7.44 -9.63
N GLU A 51 12.34 6.78 -8.47
CA GLU A 51 13.13 7.30 -7.35
C GLU A 51 14.61 7.38 -7.73
N TRP A 52 15.18 6.30 -8.28
CA TRP A 52 16.57 6.27 -8.73
C TRP A 52 16.85 7.23 -9.89
N PHE A 53 15.88 7.47 -10.76
CA PHE A 53 15.98 8.51 -11.77
C PHE A 53 16.12 9.91 -11.16
N ILE A 54 15.43 10.19 -10.05
CA ILE A 54 15.58 11.45 -9.32
C ILE A 54 16.96 11.54 -8.67
N VAL A 55 17.47 10.45 -8.10
CA VAL A 55 18.85 10.39 -7.58
C VAL A 55 19.85 10.75 -8.67
N TYR A 56 19.70 10.17 -9.86
CA TYR A 56 20.51 10.50 -11.02
C TYR A 56 20.42 12.00 -11.37
N LEU A 57 19.22 12.56 -11.50
CA LEU A 57 19.04 13.98 -11.81
C LEU A 57 19.67 14.90 -10.77
N VAL A 58 19.51 14.59 -9.48
CA VAL A 58 20.10 15.38 -8.39
C VAL A 58 21.63 15.31 -8.44
N ARG A 59 22.20 14.13 -8.67
CA ARG A 59 23.65 13.97 -8.88
C ARG A 59 24.13 14.83 -10.04
N GLU A 60 23.45 14.78 -11.19
CA GLU A 60 23.77 15.57 -12.37
C GLU A 60 23.70 17.08 -12.11
N ILE A 61 22.67 17.53 -11.38
CA ILE A 61 22.54 18.94 -10.98
C ILE A 61 23.71 19.38 -10.09
N THR A 62 24.11 18.57 -9.10
CA THR A 62 25.25 18.90 -8.24
C THR A 62 26.60 18.82 -8.97
N ARG A 63 26.68 18.05 -10.06
CA ARG A 63 27.86 17.99 -10.94
C ARG A 63 27.97 19.23 -11.81
N GLU A 64 26.87 19.64 -12.43
CA GLU A 64 26.81 20.84 -13.29
C GLU A 64 26.98 22.14 -12.48
N PHE A 65 26.48 22.16 -11.24
CA PHE A 65 26.60 23.29 -10.33
C PHE A 65 27.37 22.91 -9.06
N PRO A 66 28.72 22.95 -9.07
CA PRO A 66 29.58 22.56 -7.93
C PRO A 66 29.37 23.35 -6.63
N GLY A 67 28.63 24.46 -6.69
CA GLY A 67 28.22 25.26 -5.53
C GLY A 67 27.00 24.71 -4.81
N LEU A 68 26.35 23.66 -5.34
CA LEU A 68 25.16 23.07 -4.77
C LEU A 68 25.50 21.81 -3.98
N ALA A 69 24.89 21.67 -2.81
CA ALA A 69 24.83 20.42 -2.07
C ALA A 69 23.38 19.96 -2.06
N ALA A 70 23.13 18.67 -2.28
CA ALA A 70 21.80 18.12 -2.32
C ALA A 70 21.63 16.96 -1.35
N ARG A 71 20.47 16.92 -0.70
CA ARG A 71 20.00 15.83 0.13
C ARG A 71 18.78 15.20 -0.53
N ILE A 72 18.65 13.89 -0.41
CA ILE A 72 17.51 13.12 -0.92
C ILE A 72 17.10 12.16 0.19
N ASP A 73 15.82 12.12 0.50
CA ASP A 73 15.23 11.25 1.52
C ASP A 73 13.90 10.67 1.02
N ASP A 74 13.53 9.52 1.56
CA ASP A 74 12.27 8.84 1.27
C ASP A 74 11.52 8.51 2.59
N ASN A 75 10.54 7.61 2.55
CA ASN A 75 9.79 7.22 3.76
C ASN A 75 10.62 6.41 4.75
N ASP A 76 11.65 5.72 4.25
CA ASP A 76 12.60 4.97 5.07
C ASP A 76 13.74 5.87 5.58
N GLY A 77 13.76 7.16 5.18
CA GLY A 77 14.71 8.17 5.58
C GLY A 77 15.88 8.26 4.60
N GLU A 78 17.05 7.80 5.02
CA GLU A 78 18.28 7.84 4.20
C GLU A 78 18.44 6.55 3.38
N PHE A 79 17.53 6.30 2.42
CA PHE A 79 17.52 5.06 1.62
C PHE A 79 18.83 4.79 0.83
N LEU A 80 19.61 5.83 0.53
CA LEU A 80 20.93 5.68 -0.09
C LEU A 80 21.88 4.86 0.79
N LEU A 81 21.73 4.94 2.11
CA LEU A 81 22.49 4.12 3.07
C LEU A 81 22.00 2.68 3.08
N ILE A 82 20.71 2.43 2.83
CA ILE A 82 20.14 1.09 2.74
C ILE A 82 20.75 0.34 1.55
N GLU A 83 20.88 1.00 0.38
CA GLU A 83 21.51 0.38 -0.79
C GLU A 83 23.00 0.06 -0.55
N ALA A 84 23.67 0.81 0.32
CA ALA A 84 25.08 0.61 0.66
C ALA A 84 25.31 -0.11 2.00
N ALA A 85 24.28 -0.76 2.56
CA ALA A 85 24.26 -1.28 3.93
C ALA A 85 25.48 -2.15 4.28
N ASP A 86 25.88 -3.05 3.38
CA ASP A 86 27.00 -3.98 3.59
C ASP A 86 28.37 -3.29 3.72
N PHE A 87 28.47 -2.05 3.24
CA PHE A 87 29.71 -1.29 3.19
C PHE A 87 29.73 -0.12 4.17
N LEU A 88 28.67 0.07 4.95
CA LEU A 88 28.58 1.19 5.88
C LEU A 88 29.57 1.06 7.04
N PRO A 89 30.13 2.17 7.53
CA PRO A 89 30.90 2.15 8.76
C PRO A 89 30.04 1.76 9.97
N LYS A 90 30.58 0.95 10.89
CA LYS A 90 29.88 0.49 12.11
C LYS A 90 29.35 1.61 13.03
N TRP A 91 29.87 2.83 12.88
CA TRP A 91 29.42 3.97 13.67
C TRP A 91 28.14 4.61 13.10
N LEU A 92 27.82 4.40 11.82
CA LEU A 92 26.70 5.02 11.13
C LEU A 92 25.45 4.17 11.33
N ASN A 93 24.48 4.72 12.05
CA ASN A 93 23.23 4.06 12.43
C ASN A 93 22.04 4.96 12.08
N PRO A 94 20.80 4.42 12.00
CA PRO A 94 19.62 5.21 11.69
C PRO A 94 19.46 6.45 12.58
N GLU A 95 19.74 6.32 13.89
CA GLU A 95 19.63 7.40 14.88
C GLU A 95 20.59 8.57 14.67
N ASN A 96 21.72 8.35 14.00
CA ASN A 96 22.73 9.39 13.79
C ASN A 96 22.92 9.78 12.33
N SER A 97 22.17 9.17 11.39
CA SER A 97 22.31 9.38 9.94
C SER A 97 21.77 10.73 9.44
N GLU A 98 20.92 11.39 10.23
CA GLU A 98 20.23 12.61 9.82
C GLU A 98 21.20 13.75 9.47
N ASN A 99 20.97 14.40 8.32
CA ASN A 99 21.78 15.52 7.82
C ASN A 99 23.28 15.19 7.66
N ARG A 100 23.64 13.94 7.34
CA ARG A 100 25.03 13.53 7.08
C ARG A 100 25.33 13.15 5.63
N VAL A 101 24.31 12.76 4.87
CA VAL A 101 24.46 12.25 3.52
C VAL A 101 24.11 13.33 2.51
N PHE A 102 25.06 13.66 1.63
CA PHE A 102 24.86 14.69 0.61
C PHE A 102 25.50 14.31 -0.72
N PHE A 103 24.85 14.66 -1.81
CA PHE A 103 25.52 14.83 -3.09
C PHE A 103 26.17 16.21 -3.14
N TYR A 104 27.47 16.26 -3.41
CA TYR A 104 28.23 17.50 -3.57
C TYR A 104 29.24 17.33 -4.70
N LYS A 105 29.26 18.26 -5.67
CA LYS A 105 30.11 18.20 -6.86
C LYS A 105 29.95 16.89 -7.68
N GLY A 106 28.75 16.28 -7.67
CA GLY A 106 28.47 15.03 -8.36
C GLY A 106 28.90 13.75 -7.63
N GLU A 107 29.51 13.88 -6.44
CA GLU A 107 29.98 12.77 -5.62
C GLU A 107 29.19 12.66 -4.30
N LEU A 108 29.07 11.44 -3.79
CA LEU A 108 28.37 11.15 -2.54
C LEU A 108 29.33 11.39 -1.37
N HIS A 109 28.87 12.20 -0.41
CA HIS A 109 29.62 12.56 0.78
C HIS A 109 28.86 12.13 2.03
N ILE A 110 29.58 11.57 3.00
CA ILE A 110 29.06 11.18 4.32
C ILE A 110 29.90 11.92 5.38
N ILE A 111 29.25 12.77 6.16
CA ILE A 111 29.91 13.55 7.21
C ILE A 111 30.16 12.64 8.44
N PRO A 112 31.42 12.39 8.83
CA PRO A 112 31.76 11.55 9.97
C PRO A 112 31.31 12.20 11.30
N LEU A 113 31.35 11.43 12.38
CA LEU A 113 31.26 12.00 13.73
C LEU A 113 32.38 13.03 13.89
N SER A 114 32.03 14.24 14.33
CA SER A 114 33.03 15.26 14.62
C SER A 114 33.93 14.72 15.74
N GLU A 115 35.15 14.31 15.39
CA GLU A 115 36.21 14.20 16.38
C GLU A 115 36.34 15.59 17.01
N THR A 116 36.34 15.62 18.34
CA THR A 116 36.52 16.79 19.19
C THR A 116 37.69 17.64 18.68
N SER A 117 37.43 18.57 17.77
CA SER A 117 38.40 19.60 17.41
C SER A 117 38.45 20.57 18.57
N GLU A 118 39.66 20.96 18.98
CA GLU A 118 39.95 21.93 20.07
C GLU A 118 39.33 23.34 19.87
N GLN A 119 38.45 23.51 18.91
CA GLN A 119 37.63 24.70 18.69
C GLN A 119 36.22 24.34 19.14
N GLY A 120 35.85 24.82 20.34
CA GLY A 120 34.66 24.43 21.09
C GLY A 120 33.33 24.65 20.36
N TRP A 121 32.91 23.64 19.62
CA TRP A 121 31.54 23.49 19.13
C TRP A 121 30.89 22.47 20.06
N ASP A 122 30.09 22.98 20.99
CA ASP A 122 29.38 22.17 21.98
C ASP A 122 28.29 21.35 21.26
N LEU A 123 28.62 20.14 20.82
CA LEU A 123 27.67 19.22 20.18
C LEU A 123 27.02 18.35 21.25
N SER A 124 26.04 18.91 21.97
CA SER A 124 25.07 18.11 22.72
C SER A 124 24.12 17.31 21.81
N ALA A 125 24.18 17.50 20.48
CA ALA A 125 23.31 16.84 19.52
C ALA A 125 24.07 15.73 18.74
N PRO A 126 23.49 14.52 18.61
CA PRO A 126 24.09 13.40 17.88
C PRO A 126 24.18 13.63 16.36
N CYS A 127 23.39 14.55 15.82
CA CYS A 127 23.32 14.88 14.38
C CYS A 127 23.70 16.35 14.12
N PRO A 128 24.45 16.65 13.04
CA PRO A 128 24.76 18.02 12.68
C PRO A 128 23.50 18.76 12.18
N THR A 129 23.42 20.07 12.45
CA THR A 129 22.39 20.91 11.81
C THR A 129 22.73 21.15 10.34
N ILE A 130 21.74 21.43 9.49
CA ILE A 130 21.95 21.71 8.06
C ILE A 130 23.01 22.80 7.81
N PRO A 131 23.00 23.96 8.51
CA PRO A 131 24.06 24.97 8.33
C PRO A 131 25.45 24.47 8.69
N GLN A 132 25.57 23.66 9.75
CA GLN A 132 26.85 23.07 10.17
C GLN A 132 27.35 22.07 9.11
N ALA A 133 26.47 21.18 8.63
CA ALA A 133 26.78 20.21 7.59
C ALA A 133 27.28 20.88 6.30
N LEU A 134 26.59 21.95 5.86
CA LEU A 134 26.99 22.70 4.66
C LEU A 134 28.30 23.48 4.84
N ALA A 135 28.56 24.00 6.04
CA ALA A 135 29.82 24.66 6.37
C ALA A 135 31.00 23.68 6.35
N LEU A 136 30.78 22.47 6.89
CA LEU A 136 31.74 21.37 6.84
C LEU A 136 32.03 20.97 5.40
N LEU A 137 31.00 20.62 4.61
CA LEU A 137 31.15 20.24 3.20
C LEU A 137 31.85 21.33 2.38
N SER A 138 31.62 22.60 2.70
CA SER A 138 32.26 23.72 2.00
C SER A 138 33.75 23.86 2.29
N THR A 139 34.22 23.38 3.44
CA THR A 139 35.58 23.59 3.94
C THR A 139 36.45 22.34 3.77
N ARG A 140 35.88 21.15 3.97
CA ARG A 140 36.58 19.86 4.05
C ARG A 140 35.93 18.79 3.15
N SER A 141 35.45 19.16 1.96
CA SER A 141 34.72 18.21 1.08
C SER A 141 35.49 16.92 0.79
N GLU A 142 36.81 17.00 0.59
CA GLU A 142 37.61 15.82 0.24
C GLU A 142 37.69 14.77 1.37
N GLU A 143 37.54 15.19 2.62
CA GLU A 143 37.57 14.30 3.78
C GLU A 143 36.23 13.58 4.01
N PHE A 144 35.15 14.14 3.45
CA PHE A 144 33.80 13.59 3.61
C PHE A 144 33.37 12.77 2.40
N LEU A 145 34.26 12.55 1.44
CA LEU A 145 33.99 11.67 0.31
C LEU A 145 33.68 10.26 0.83
N ALA A 146 32.52 9.71 0.46
CA ALA A 146 32.14 8.37 0.89
C ALA A 146 33.13 7.33 0.36
N ALA A 147 33.33 6.24 1.12
CA ALA A 147 34.24 5.16 0.73
C ALA A 147 33.85 4.60 -0.64
N GLU A 148 34.84 4.15 -1.43
CA GLU A 148 34.63 3.63 -2.78
C GLU A 148 33.55 2.52 -2.84
N PRO A 149 33.49 1.54 -1.91
CA PRO A 149 32.45 0.51 -1.97
C PRO A 149 31.03 1.06 -1.78
N ILE A 150 30.86 2.08 -0.93
CA ILE A 150 29.57 2.76 -0.70
C ILE A 150 29.14 3.50 -1.97
N ARG A 151 30.06 4.27 -2.57
CA ARG A 151 29.80 4.98 -3.83
C ARG A 151 29.50 4.01 -4.96
N ALA A 152 30.25 2.93 -5.09
CA ALA A 152 30.03 1.91 -6.10
C ALA A 152 28.65 1.27 -5.99
N ALA A 153 28.18 0.95 -4.78
CA ALA A 153 26.84 0.39 -4.55
C ALA A 153 25.74 1.34 -5.04
N VAL A 154 25.77 2.60 -4.61
CA VAL A 154 24.81 3.63 -5.04
C VAL A 154 24.92 3.91 -6.54
N TYR A 155 26.14 3.98 -7.07
CA TYR A 155 26.38 4.31 -8.48
C TYR A 155 26.00 3.18 -9.42
N LYS A 156 26.08 1.92 -8.97
CA LYS A 156 25.58 0.77 -9.72
C LYS A 156 24.08 0.91 -10.03
N ARG A 157 23.28 1.48 -9.12
CA ARG A 157 21.83 1.69 -9.36
C ARG A 157 21.54 2.77 -10.38
N ILE A 158 22.23 3.89 -10.31
CA ILE A 158 22.11 4.98 -11.28
C ILE A 158 22.93 4.74 -12.56
N ASP A 159 23.68 3.65 -12.66
CA ASP A 159 24.44 3.31 -13.86
C ASP A 159 23.50 3.03 -15.03
N GLY A 160 23.90 3.42 -16.23
CA GLY A 160 23.09 3.30 -17.46
C GLY A 160 22.04 4.40 -17.67
N TYR A 161 21.91 5.38 -16.79
CA TYR A 161 21.26 6.65 -17.14
C TYR A 161 22.25 7.54 -17.92
N PRO A 162 21.82 8.23 -19.00
CA PRO A 162 20.43 8.47 -19.42
C PRO A 162 19.82 7.44 -20.39
N GLU A 163 20.56 6.45 -20.88
CA GLU A 163 20.08 5.50 -21.89
C GLU A 163 18.88 4.67 -21.40
N LYS A 164 18.86 4.30 -20.11
CA LYS A 164 17.74 3.64 -19.42
C LYS A 164 16.41 4.39 -19.59
N ILE A 165 16.43 5.72 -19.71
CA ILE A 165 15.22 6.53 -19.92
C ILE A 165 14.56 6.17 -21.24
N GLN A 166 15.36 6.01 -22.30
CA GLN A 166 14.82 5.63 -23.61
C GLN A 166 14.38 4.16 -23.62
N ALA A 167 15.13 3.29 -22.95
CA ALA A 167 14.80 1.88 -22.82
C ALA A 167 13.50 1.65 -22.04
N SER A 168 13.15 2.54 -21.09
CA SER A 168 11.91 2.45 -20.31
C SER A 168 10.68 2.97 -21.05
N LEU A 169 10.83 3.61 -22.21
CA LEU A 169 9.70 4.00 -23.05
C LEU A 169 9.14 2.79 -23.81
N HIS A 170 7.83 2.77 -23.98
CA HIS A 170 7.10 1.76 -24.73
C HIS A 170 6.00 2.41 -25.56
N ARG A 171 5.96 2.12 -26.86
CA ARG A 171 5.04 2.70 -27.82
C ARG A 171 4.01 1.67 -28.25
N ALA A 172 2.74 1.98 -28.07
CA ALA A 172 1.62 1.12 -28.46
C ALA A 172 0.55 1.91 -29.23
N HIS A 173 -0.15 1.24 -30.14
CA HIS A 173 -1.29 1.81 -30.83
C HIS A 173 -2.49 1.84 -29.89
N CYS A 174 -3.20 2.96 -29.92
CA CYS A 174 -4.39 3.18 -29.12
C CYS A 174 -5.47 3.80 -30.00
N TYR A 175 -6.68 3.23 -29.95
CA TYR A 175 -7.83 3.80 -30.65
C TYR A 175 -8.55 4.80 -29.74
N LEU A 176 -8.27 6.10 -29.93
CA LEU A 176 -8.61 7.17 -28.99
C LEU A 176 -9.51 8.24 -29.60
N PRO A 177 -10.37 8.89 -28.79
CA PRO A 177 -11.08 10.09 -29.21
C PRO A 177 -10.13 11.18 -29.71
N ALA A 178 -10.51 11.86 -30.79
CA ALA A 178 -9.69 12.90 -31.42
C ALA A 178 -9.30 14.04 -30.45
N GLY A 179 -10.19 14.40 -29.51
CA GLY A 179 -9.85 15.39 -28.48
C GLY A 179 -8.68 14.96 -27.59
N ILE A 180 -8.60 13.68 -27.24
CA ILE A 180 -7.47 13.14 -26.46
C ILE A 180 -6.20 13.16 -27.31
N VAL A 181 -6.28 12.74 -28.57
CA VAL A 181 -5.14 12.78 -29.50
C VAL A 181 -4.57 14.20 -29.61
N ALA A 182 -5.45 15.20 -29.73
CA ALA A 182 -5.04 16.59 -29.84
C ALA A 182 -4.37 17.11 -28.55
N VAL A 183 -4.90 16.74 -27.37
CA VAL A 183 -4.28 17.04 -26.07
C VAL A 183 -2.92 16.39 -25.94
N LEU A 184 -2.80 15.10 -26.29
CA LEU A 184 -1.55 14.34 -26.21
C LEU A 184 -0.45 14.88 -27.13
N ARG A 185 -0.82 15.44 -28.30
CA ARG A 185 0.14 16.11 -29.19
C ARG A 185 0.79 17.33 -28.55
N GLN A 186 0.05 18.10 -27.75
CA GLN A 186 0.60 19.28 -27.07
C GLN A 186 1.29 18.91 -25.77
N ARG A 187 0.75 17.95 -25.02
CA ARG A 187 1.27 17.56 -23.71
C ARG A 187 1.23 16.05 -23.49
N PRO A 188 2.26 15.32 -23.97
CA PRO A 188 2.36 13.86 -23.82
C PRO A 188 2.44 13.39 -22.37
N SER A 189 2.94 14.22 -21.45
CA SER A 189 3.08 13.86 -20.02
C SER A 189 1.75 13.58 -19.32
N LEU A 190 0.61 14.03 -19.87
CA LEU A 190 -0.72 13.75 -19.33
C LEU A 190 -1.11 12.27 -19.44
N VAL A 191 -0.41 11.46 -20.25
CA VAL A 191 -0.59 9.99 -20.27
C VAL A 191 -0.42 9.41 -18.88
N ALA A 192 0.62 9.81 -18.14
CA ALA A 192 0.89 9.27 -16.80
C ALA A 192 -0.27 9.55 -15.83
N ALA A 193 -0.77 10.79 -15.81
CA ALA A 193 -1.90 11.17 -14.97
C ALA A 193 -3.17 10.41 -15.34
N ALA A 194 -3.44 10.20 -16.64
CA ALA A 194 -4.63 9.48 -17.10
C ALA A 194 -4.56 7.99 -16.77
N VAL A 195 -3.39 7.36 -16.98
CA VAL A 195 -3.14 5.97 -16.60
C VAL A 195 -3.33 5.79 -15.09
N GLN A 196 -2.71 6.65 -14.27
CA GLN A 196 -2.82 6.57 -12.82
C GLN A 196 -4.27 6.75 -12.36
N ALA A 197 -5.01 7.70 -12.93
CA ALA A 197 -6.43 7.91 -12.61
C ALA A 197 -7.29 6.69 -12.94
N PHE A 198 -6.98 5.98 -14.03
CA PHE A 198 -7.64 4.74 -14.36
C PHE A 198 -7.20 3.59 -13.45
N TYR A 199 -5.89 3.47 -13.19
CA TYR A 199 -5.29 2.38 -12.42
C TYR A 199 -5.78 2.39 -10.97
N LEU A 200 -5.75 3.55 -10.32
CA LEU A 200 -6.15 3.78 -8.92
C LEU A 200 -7.63 4.19 -8.77
N ARG A 201 -8.47 3.88 -9.76
CA ARG A 201 -9.88 4.30 -9.80
C ARG A 201 -10.65 3.89 -8.55
N ASP A 202 -11.43 4.81 -8.00
CA ASP A 202 -12.31 4.55 -6.86
C ASP A 202 -13.78 4.26 -7.30
N PRO A 203 -14.69 3.87 -6.37
CA PRO A 203 -16.10 3.68 -6.72
C PRO A 203 -16.79 4.94 -7.27
N GLY A 204 -16.28 6.14 -6.93
CA GLY A 204 -16.71 7.40 -7.51
C GLY A 204 -16.30 7.54 -8.98
N ASP A 205 -15.08 7.17 -9.31
CA ASP A 205 -14.50 7.18 -10.66
C ASP A 205 -15.20 6.19 -11.57
N LEU A 206 -15.55 5.01 -11.06
CA LEU A 206 -16.38 4.05 -11.79
C LEU A 206 -17.75 4.63 -12.19
N ARG A 207 -18.31 5.57 -11.41
CA ARG A 207 -19.54 6.27 -11.82
C ARG A 207 -19.31 7.25 -12.96
N ALA A 208 -18.11 7.82 -13.09
CA ALA A 208 -17.74 8.62 -14.25
C ALA A 208 -17.60 7.72 -15.49
N CYS A 209 -16.96 6.55 -15.35
CA CYS A 209 -16.82 5.56 -16.42
C CYS A 209 -18.15 5.01 -16.97
N ARG A 210 -19.21 4.97 -16.15
CA ARG A 210 -20.55 4.50 -16.56
C ARG A 210 -21.39 5.55 -17.27
N ARG A 211 -20.98 6.81 -17.26
CA ARG A 211 -21.72 7.89 -17.92
C ARG A 211 -21.28 8.01 -19.38
N PRO A 212 -22.16 8.49 -20.27
CA PRO A 212 -21.73 8.89 -21.61
C PRO A 212 -20.62 9.93 -21.50
N PHE A 213 -19.54 9.72 -22.23
CA PHE A 213 -18.39 10.62 -22.23
C PHE A 213 -18.85 12.01 -22.70
N ARG A 214 -18.69 13.02 -21.84
CA ARG A 214 -19.11 14.40 -22.16
C ARG A 214 -17.95 15.24 -22.65
N THR A 215 -16.76 14.98 -22.14
CA THR A 215 -15.56 15.75 -22.48
C THR A 215 -14.94 15.24 -23.78
N PHE A 216 -14.95 13.91 -23.97
CA PHE A 216 -14.35 13.26 -25.13
C PHE A 216 -15.35 12.34 -25.85
N PRO A 217 -16.07 12.83 -26.86
CA PRO A 217 -17.06 12.02 -27.58
C PRO A 217 -16.45 10.73 -28.16
N ALA A 218 -17.05 9.58 -27.86
CA ALA A 218 -16.57 8.26 -28.30
C ALA A 218 -16.80 7.97 -29.80
N GLU A 219 -17.54 8.84 -30.50
CA GLU A 219 -17.90 8.67 -31.91
C GLU A 219 -16.73 8.99 -32.85
N GLN A 220 -15.88 9.95 -32.49
CA GLN A 220 -14.76 10.42 -33.31
C GLN A 220 -13.44 9.87 -32.78
N ARG A 221 -13.18 8.59 -33.06
CA ARG A 221 -11.96 7.90 -32.64
C ARG A 221 -11.01 7.68 -33.81
N VAL A 222 -9.73 7.78 -33.53
CA VAL A 222 -8.66 7.61 -34.52
C VAL A 222 -7.57 6.74 -33.91
N MET A 223 -6.93 5.92 -34.75
CA MET A 223 -5.77 5.12 -34.34
C MET A 223 -4.56 6.04 -34.21
N THR A 224 -3.86 5.98 -33.08
CA THR A 224 -2.66 6.77 -32.84
C THR A 224 -1.60 5.97 -32.09
N LEU A 225 -0.34 6.33 -32.28
CA LEU A 225 0.78 5.78 -31.50
C LEU A 225 0.97 6.60 -30.22
N VAL A 226 0.80 5.98 -29.06
CA VAL A 226 1.02 6.62 -27.76
C VAL A 226 2.28 6.06 -27.13
N THR A 227 3.11 6.95 -26.57
CA THR A 227 4.31 6.57 -25.83
C THR A 227 4.01 6.57 -24.33
N PHE A 228 4.27 5.45 -23.68
CA PHE A 228 4.15 5.22 -22.26
C PHE A 228 5.54 4.96 -21.68
N THR A 229 5.67 4.97 -20.34
CA THR A 229 6.72 4.16 -19.71
C THR A 229 6.26 2.71 -19.67
N ARG A 230 7.20 1.75 -19.63
CA ARG A 230 6.90 0.32 -19.48
C ARG A 230 5.98 0.07 -18.27
N CYS A 231 6.27 0.69 -17.13
CA CYS A 231 5.42 0.57 -15.94
C CYS A 231 3.96 1.03 -16.21
N LEU A 232 3.77 2.23 -16.77
CA LEU A 232 2.42 2.75 -17.08
C LEU A 232 1.67 1.87 -18.09
N TYR A 233 2.39 1.33 -19.07
CA TYR A 233 1.82 0.40 -20.03
C TYR A 233 1.39 -0.91 -19.36
N ALA A 234 2.24 -1.51 -18.53
CA ALA A 234 1.90 -2.71 -17.77
C ALA A 234 0.68 -2.50 -16.87
N GLN A 235 0.61 -1.36 -16.18
CA GLN A 235 -0.54 -0.96 -15.35
C GLN A 235 -1.86 -0.94 -16.16
N LEU A 236 -1.84 -0.48 -17.41
CA LEU A 236 -3.04 -0.54 -18.27
C LEU A 236 -3.35 -1.94 -18.79
N VAL A 237 -2.34 -2.68 -19.27
CA VAL A 237 -2.51 -3.99 -19.90
C VAL A 237 -3.08 -4.99 -18.88
N GLN A 238 -2.51 -5.05 -17.67
CA GLN A 238 -2.87 -6.05 -16.66
C GLN A 238 -4.28 -5.83 -16.07
N GLN A 239 -4.83 -4.63 -16.17
CA GLN A 239 -6.16 -4.37 -15.63
C GLN A 239 -7.27 -4.84 -16.56
N LYS A 240 -8.01 -5.87 -16.14
CA LYS A 240 -9.23 -6.29 -16.82
C LYS A 240 -10.34 -5.27 -16.57
N PHE A 241 -10.90 -4.71 -17.64
CA PHE A 241 -11.99 -3.75 -17.55
C PHE A 241 -12.95 -3.89 -18.73
N VAL A 242 -14.23 -4.07 -18.41
CA VAL A 242 -15.31 -4.13 -19.40
C VAL A 242 -16.07 -2.80 -19.37
N PRO A 243 -16.11 -2.04 -20.47
CA PRO A 243 -16.82 -0.77 -20.49
C PRO A 243 -18.34 -0.99 -20.37
N ASP A 244 -19.01 -0.10 -19.64
CA ASP A 244 -20.47 -0.07 -19.58
C ASP A 244 -21.02 0.38 -20.95
N ARG A 245 -22.06 -0.27 -21.45
CA ARG A 245 -22.70 0.10 -22.73
C ARG A 245 -23.13 1.57 -22.78
N ARG A 246 -23.44 2.16 -21.62
CA ARG A 246 -23.83 3.57 -21.49
C ARG A 246 -22.69 4.56 -21.69
N SER A 247 -21.42 4.12 -21.61
CA SER A 247 -20.26 4.98 -21.83
C SER A 247 -20.04 5.33 -23.31
N GLY A 248 -20.67 4.58 -24.22
CA GLY A 248 -20.49 4.72 -25.66
C GLY A 248 -19.32 3.92 -26.22
N TYR A 249 -18.60 3.16 -25.37
CA TYR A 249 -17.54 2.25 -25.82
C TYR A 249 -18.08 0.85 -26.06
N THR A 250 -17.79 0.34 -27.26
CA THR A 250 -17.95 -1.06 -27.62
C THR A 250 -16.59 -1.60 -28.05
N LEU A 251 -16.18 -2.71 -27.44
CA LEU A 251 -14.97 -3.44 -27.84
C LEU A 251 -15.32 -4.42 -28.97
N PRO A 252 -14.43 -4.61 -29.96
CA PRO A 252 -14.57 -5.67 -30.95
C PRO A 252 -14.40 -7.05 -30.30
N ALA A 253 -14.64 -8.12 -31.07
CA ALA A 253 -14.38 -9.47 -30.57
C ALA A 253 -12.89 -9.66 -30.23
N PRO A 254 -12.52 -10.46 -29.21
CA PRO A 254 -11.13 -10.71 -28.83
C PRO A 254 -10.25 -11.27 -29.95
N SER A 255 -10.85 -11.90 -30.97
CA SER A 255 -10.16 -12.41 -32.16
C SER A 255 -9.78 -11.33 -33.17
N HIS A 256 -10.16 -10.07 -32.95
CA HIS A 256 -9.85 -8.97 -33.86
C HIS A 256 -8.35 -8.62 -33.79
N PRO A 257 -7.65 -8.45 -34.93
CA PRO A 257 -6.21 -8.22 -34.95
C PRO A 257 -5.77 -6.96 -34.20
N GLN A 258 -6.64 -5.94 -34.16
CA GLN A 258 -6.39 -4.69 -33.42
C GLN A 258 -7.08 -4.64 -32.05
N TYR A 259 -7.64 -5.76 -31.54
CA TYR A 259 -8.40 -5.78 -30.29
C TYR A 259 -7.66 -5.06 -29.15
N ARG A 260 -6.36 -5.31 -29.05
CA ARG A 260 -5.45 -4.69 -28.08
C ARG A 260 -5.48 -3.16 -28.14
N ALA A 261 -5.35 -2.58 -29.33
CA ALA A 261 -5.35 -1.12 -29.50
C ALA A 261 -6.70 -0.50 -29.12
N TYR A 262 -7.80 -1.22 -29.36
CA TYR A 262 -9.14 -0.80 -28.91
C TYR A 262 -9.27 -0.88 -27.38
N GLU A 263 -8.74 -1.93 -26.77
CA GLU A 263 -8.77 -2.12 -25.32
C GLU A 263 -7.92 -1.05 -24.62
N LEU A 264 -6.67 -0.85 -25.03
CA LEU A 264 -5.78 0.18 -24.47
C LEU A 264 -6.35 1.59 -24.65
N GLY A 265 -6.81 1.91 -25.86
CA GLY A 265 -7.43 3.20 -26.15
C GLY A 265 -8.67 3.45 -25.27
N MET A 266 -9.50 2.43 -25.08
CA MET A 266 -10.65 2.51 -24.19
C MET A 266 -10.24 2.77 -22.74
N LYS A 267 -9.28 2.02 -22.19
CA LYS A 267 -8.81 2.21 -20.80
C LYS A 267 -8.23 3.60 -20.58
N LEU A 268 -7.36 4.04 -21.50
CA LEU A 268 -6.75 5.36 -21.43
C LEU A 268 -7.80 6.47 -21.54
N ALA A 269 -8.78 6.34 -22.43
CA ALA A 269 -9.85 7.33 -22.56
C ALA A 269 -10.72 7.44 -21.30
N HIS A 270 -11.00 6.33 -20.61
CA HIS A 270 -11.67 6.36 -19.31
C HIS A 270 -10.82 7.09 -18.26
N GLY A 271 -9.50 6.91 -18.27
CA GLY A 271 -8.58 7.67 -17.42
C GLY A 271 -8.69 9.19 -17.61
N PHE A 272 -8.70 9.64 -18.87
CA PHE A 272 -8.90 11.06 -19.19
C PHE A 272 -10.28 11.59 -18.76
N GLU A 273 -11.35 10.80 -18.92
CA GLU A 273 -12.69 11.20 -18.46
C GLU A 273 -12.76 11.26 -16.93
N ILE A 274 -12.10 10.34 -16.21
CA ILE A 274 -11.98 10.39 -14.74
C ILE A 274 -11.30 11.70 -14.31
N LEU A 275 -10.16 12.05 -14.90
CA LEU A 275 -9.47 13.31 -14.61
C LEU A 275 -10.37 14.53 -14.83
N CYS A 276 -11.06 14.57 -15.96
CA CYS A 276 -11.98 15.67 -16.28
C CYS A 276 -13.20 15.69 -15.36
N SER A 277 -13.65 14.55 -14.84
CA SER A 277 -14.75 14.48 -13.87
C SER A 277 -14.38 15.01 -12.48
N LYS A 278 -13.09 14.86 -12.10
CA LYS A 278 -12.50 15.38 -10.86
C LYS A 278 -12.12 16.85 -10.97
N SER A 279 -11.95 17.36 -12.19
CA SER A 279 -11.75 18.78 -12.45
C SER A 279 -12.90 19.57 -11.78
N SER A 280 -12.52 20.60 -11.03
CA SER A 280 -13.50 21.45 -10.38
C SER A 280 -14.11 22.27 -11.50
N LYS A 281 -15.16 21.76 -12.13
CA LYS A 281 -15.93 22.49 -13.14
C LYS A 281 -15.95 23.96 -12.77
N VAL A 282 -15.60 24.82 -13.71
CA VAL A 282 -15.85 26.26 -13.69
C VAL A 282 -17.34 26.48 -13.42
N ALA A 283 -17.70 26.40 -12.15
CA ALA A 283 -18.99 26.60 -11.54
C ALA A 283 -18.65 26.95 -10.08
N PRO A 284 -18.73 28.23 -9.69
CA PRO A 284 -18.57 28.59 -8.30
C PRO A 284 -19.66 27.87 -7.49
N ASP A 285 -19.29 27.33 -6.33
CA ASP A 285 -20.21 27.08 -5.20
C ASP A 285 -21.24 25.93 -5.22
N ALA A 286 -20.97 24.75 -5.79
CA ALA A 286 -21.92 23.63 -5.64
C ALA A 286 -21.52 22.51 -4.64
N LYS A 287 -20.23 22.29 -4.34
CA LYS A 287 -19.80 21.18 -3.45
C LYS A 287 -19.10 21.59 -2.15
N ARG A 288 -18.82 22.88 -1.95
CA ARG A 288 -18.34 23.40 -0.64
C ARG A 288 -19.44 23.46 0.41
N ASN A 289 -20.71 23.44 0.01
CA ASN A 289 -21.84 23.73 0.90
C ASN A 289 -22.32 22.58 1.79
N VAL A 290 -21.76 21.37 1.67
CA VAL A 290 -22.20 20.22 2.51
C VAL A 290 -21.46 20.16 3.86
N LEU A 291 -20.33 20.89 4.00
CA LEU A 291 -19.56 20.97 5.25
C LEU A 291 -19.54 22.38 5.87
N ASN A 292 -20.15 23.39 5.24
CA ASN A 292 -20.12 24.78 5.72
C ASN A 292 -21.14 25.04 6.85
N GLY A 293 -20.98 24.34 7.97
CA GLY A 293 -21.63 24.72 9.23
C GLY A 293 -20.81 25.78 9.99
N PRO A 294 -21.42 26.59 10.87
CA PRO A 294 -20.69 27.55 11.70
C PRO A 294 -19.65 26.88 12.63
N LEU A 295 -19.85 25.60 12.98
CA LEU A 295 -18.88 24.77 13.70
C LEU A 295 -17.65 24.44 12.84
N TRP A 296 -17.85 24.11 11.56
CA TRP A 296 -16.75 23.86 10.62
C TRP A 296 -15.94 25.12 10.37
N GLU A 297 -16.58 26.28 10.24
CA GLU A 297 -15.86 27.55 10.09
C GLU A 297 -15.02 27.90 11.33
N ARG A 298 -15.54 27.65 12.54
CA ARG A 298 -14.77 27.82 13.78
C ARG A 298 -13.60 26.84 13.86
N PHE A 299 -13.80 25.58 13.48
CA PHE A 299 -12.76 24.57 13.43
C PHE A 299 -11.67 24.92 12.40
N LEU A 300 -12.05 25.31 11.18
CA LEU A 300 -11.13 25.77 10.12
C LEU A 300 -10.36 27.01 10.56
N ARG A 301 -11.00 27.93 11.28
CA ARG A 301 -10.36 29.12 11.83
C ARG A 301 -9.36 28.75 12.92
N SER A 302 -9.72 27.83 13.82
CA SER A 302 -8.81 27.30 14.85
C SER A 302 -7.60 26.60 14.23
N LEU A 303 -7.78 25.80 13.17
CA LEU A 303 -6.68 25.17 12.44
C LEU A 303 -5.78 26.18 11.72
N LYS A 304 -6.36 27.25 11.16
CA LYS A 304 -5.60 28.35 10.54
C LYS A 304 -4.84 29.19 11.57
N GLU A 305 -5.45 29.51 12.71
CA GLU A 305 -4.81 30.23 13.82
C GLU A 305 -3.66 29.43 14.45
N LYS A 306 -3.77 28.10 14.46
CA LYS A 306 -2.71 27.19 14.93
C LYS A 306 -1.65 26.87 13.86
N ASP A 307 -1.65 27.56 12.72
CA ASP A 307 -0.77 27.30 11.57
C ASP A 307 -0.73 25.80 11.15
N TYR A 308 -1.82 25.07 11.39
CA TYR A 308 -1.92 23.63 11.11
C TYR A 308 -1.76 23.37 9.61
N PHE A 309 -2.40 24.22 8.81
CA PHE A 309 -2.16 24.27 7.38
C PHE A 309 -0.89 25.08 7.13
N LYS A 310 0.28 24.44 7.24
CA LYS A 310 1.50 24.96 6.62
C LYS A 310 1.18 25.17 5.14
N VAL A 311 0.91 26.41 4.74
CA VAL A 311 0.62 26.75 3.34
C VAL A 311 1.90 26.56 2.56
N LYS A 312 2.18 25.32 2.15
CA LYS A 312 2.92 25.07 0.92
C LYS A 312 2.01 25.64 -0.16
N HIS A 313 2.39 26.76 -0.76
CA HIS A 313 1.78 27.19 -2.02
C HIS A 313 2.21 26.20 -3.11
N SER A 314 1.70 24.96 -3.06
CA SER A 314 1.71 24.11 -4.23
C SER A 314 0.61 24.66 -5.14
N VAL A 315 1.02 25.28 -6.24
CA VAL A 315 0.11 25.45 -7.38
C VAL A 315 0.01 24.05 -8.01
N GLU A 316 -0.69 23.14 -7.34
CA GLU A 316 -1.08 21.87 -7.94
C GLU A 316 -2.09 22.19 -9.01
N VAL A 317 -1.60 22.39 -10.23
CA VAL A 317 -2.45 22.43 -11.41
C VAL A 317 -3.07 21.05 -11.52
N ASN A 318 -4.36 20.94 -11.24
CA ASN A 318 -5.07 19.69 -11.42
C ASN A 318 -4.97 19.30 -12.90
N PRO A 319 -4.43 18.12 -13.24
CA PRO A 319 -4.27 17.71 -14.64
C PRO A 319 -5.61 17.74 -15.41
N GLY A 320 -6.74 17.53 -14.73
CA GLY A 320 -8.07 17.69 -15.33
C GLY A 320 -8.38 19.13 -15.77
N ASP A 321 -8.00 20.14 -14.99
CA ASP A 321 -8.22 21.56 -15.35
C ASP A 321 -7.30 21.98 -16.51
N GLU A 322 -6.07 21.45 -16.53
CA GLU A 322 -5.13 21.65 -17.65
C GLU A 322 -5.69 21.06 -18.94
N ILE A 323 -6.19 19.81 -18.91
CA ILE A 323 -6.83 19.17 -20.06
C ILE A 323 -8.00 20.00 -20.59
N LEU A 324 -8.88 20.49 -19.70
CA LEU A 324 -10.03 21.31 -20.12
C LEU A 324 -9.60 22.64 -20.74
N THR A 325 -8.54 23.25 -20.21
CA THR A 325 -7.99 24.50 -20.76
C THR A 325 -7.39 24.28 -22.15
N LEU A 326 -6.65 23.19 -22.34
CA LEU A 326 -6.10 22.79 -23.63
C LEU A 326 -7.22 22.52 -24.65
N LEU A 327 -8.29 21.83 -24.25
CA LEU A 327 -9.42 21.57 -25.15
C LEU A 327 -10.14 22.84 -25.64
N GLN A 328 -10.08 23.94 -24.87
CA GLN A 328 -10.66 25.22 -25.29
C GLN A 328 -9.79 25.97 -26.30
N THR A 329 -8.48 25.74 -26.30
CA THR A 329 -7.52 26.44 -27.17
C THR A 329 -7.18 25.65 -28.44
N ILE A 330 -7.38 24.33 -28.41
CA ILE A 330 -6.99 23.42 -29.49
C ILE A 330 -8.06 23.34 -30.59
N SER A 331 -7.63 23.47 -31.85
CA SER A 331 -8.43 23.08 -33.01
C SER A 331 -8.24 21.59 -33.32
N ILE A 332 -9.34 20.84 -33.43
CA ILE A 332 -9.32 19.41 -33.75
C ILE A 332 -9.56 19.23 -35.25
N ASP A 333 -8.57 18.72 -35.99
CA ASP A 333 -8.71 18.31 -37.40
C ASP A 333 -8.69 16.78 -37.52
N LEU A 334 -9.89 16.19 -37.70
CA LEU A 334 -10.06 14.75 -37.82
C LEU A 334 -9.36 14.17 -39.06
N LYS A 335 -9.36 14.89 -40.18
CA LYS A 335 -8.82 14.37 -41.45
C LYS A 335 -7.31 14.26 -41.39
N GLU A 336 -6.66 15.18 -40.67
CA GLU A 336 -5.24 15.11 -40.40
C GLU A 336 -4.89 13.87 -39.58
N PHE A 337 -5.64 13.63 -38.50
CA PHE A 337 -5.42 12.47 -37.63
C PHE A 337 -5.63 11.16 -38.39
N GLU A 338 -6.67 11.06 -39.23
CA GLU A 338 -6.93 9.88 -40.07
C GLU A 338 -5.80 9.62 -41.07
N ARG A 339 -5.21 10.68 -41.65
CA ARG A 339 -4.08 10.54 -42.57
C ARG A 339 -2.83 10.03 -41.86
N GLU A 340 -2.57 10.46 -40.64
CA GLU A 340 -1.45 9.95 -39.84
C GLU A 340 -1.68 8.53 -39.35
N ALA A 341 -2.92 8.20 -38.99
CA ALA A 341 -3.32 6.84 -38.63
C ALA A 341 -3.00 5.82 -39.73
N ALA A 342 -3.01 6.25 -41.00
CA ALA A 342 -2.67 5.40 -42.14
C ALA A 342 -1.16 5.11 -42.28
N CYS A 343 -0.28 5.85 -41.59
CA CYS A 343 1.17 5.76 -41.70
C CYS A 343 1.86 5.70 -40.32
N LEU A 344 1.28 4.96 -39.36
CA LEU A 344 1.85 4.82 -38.03
C LEU A 344 3.07 3.87 -38.03
N PRO A 345 4.14 4.20 -37.28
CA PRO A 345 5.22 3.25 -36.99
C PRO A 345 4.70 1.98 -36.30
N PRO A 346 5.42 0.84 -36.39
CA PRO A 346 5.05 -0.36 -35.65
C PRO A 346 5.11 -0.13 -34.13
N GLU A 347 4.30 -0.91 -33.39
CA GLU A 347 4.33 -0.97 -31.93
C GLU A 347 5.63 -1.61 -31.44
N ASP A 348 6.00 -1.31 -30.20
CA ASP A 348 7.13 -1.96 -29.54
C ASP A 348 6.72 -3.36 -29.04
N ASP A 349 7.70 -4.25 -28.86
CA ASP A 349 7.46 -5.63 -28.43
C ASP A 349 7.06 -5.71 -26.94
N ASP A 350 6.31 -6.75 -26.64
CA ASP A 350 5.69 -7.04 -25.35
C ASP A 350 6.37 -8.18 -24.58
N SER A 351 7.36 -8.82 -25.19
CA SER A 351 8.08 -9.95 -24.62
C SER A 351 8.63 -9.71 -23.21
N TRP A 352 8.86 -8.46 -22.84
CA TRP A 352 9.37 -8.07 -21.52
C TRP A 352 8.32 -8.18 -20.39
N LEU A 353 7.02 -8.29 -20.71
CA LEU A 353 5.96 -8.52 -19.72
C LEU A 353 5.93 -9.97 -19.22
N ASP A 354 6.36 -10.92 -20.06
CA ASP A 354 6.28 -12.34 -19.79
C ASP A 354 7.65 -12.89 -19.38
N ILE A 355 7.79 -13.23 -18.09
CA ILE A 355 8.99 -13.89 -17.58
C ILE A 355 8.75 -15.41 -17.59
N THR A 356 9.54 -16.13 -18.38
CA THR A 356 9.52 -17.60 -18.36
C THR A 356 10.13 -18.12 -17.04
N PRO A 357 9.68 -19.29 -16.52
CA PRO A 357 10.25 -19.87 -15.30
C PRO A 357 11.78 -20.02 -15.34
N ASP A 358 12.32 -20.43 -16.49
CA ASP A 358 13.78 -20.58 -16.68
C ASP A 358 14.51 -19.23 -16.60
N ALA A 359 13.90 -18.16 -17.14
CA ALA A 359 14.46 -16.81 -17.05
C ALA A 359 14.42 -16.28 -15.61
N LEU A 360 13.34 -16.58 -14.86
CA LEU A 360 13.25 -16.23 -13.44
C LEU A 360 14.33 -16.96 -12.63
N ASP A 361 14.53 -18.25 -12.88
CA ASP A 361 15.58 -19.04 -12.22
C ASP A 361 16.99 -18.50 -12.54
N GLN A 362 17.20 -18.02 -13.76
CA GLN A 362 18.46 -17.35 -14.13
C GLN A 362 18.63 -16.02 -13.36
N MET A 363 17.60 -15.18 -13.29
CA MET A 363 17.64 -13.92 -12.53
C MET A 363 17.92 -14.15 -11.04
N LEU A 364 17.30 -15.18 -10.45
CA LEU A 364 17.55 -15.56 -9.05
C LEU A 364 18.99 -16.05 -8.82
N LYS A 365 19.56 -16.80 -9.78
CA LYS A 365 20.95 -17.24 -9.72
C LYS A 365 21.93 -16.07 -9.84
N GLU A 366 21.68 -15.14 -10.75
CA GLU A 366 22.48 -13.93 -10.93
C GLU A 366 22.46 -13.08 -9.65
N ALA A 367 21.27 -12.81 -9.09
CA ALA A 367 21.12 -12.08 -7.83
C ALA A 367 21.84 -12.75 -6.65
N ARG A 368 21.83 -14.09 -6.57
CA ARG A 368 22.54 -14.86 -5.53
C ARG A 368 24.06 -14.90 -5.73
N SER A 369 24.52 -14.84 -6.98
CA SER A 369 25.95 -14.78 -7.28
C SER A 369 26.54 -13.38 -7.07
N GLU A 370 25.72 -12.33 -7.10
CA GLU A 370 26.15 -10.96 -6.83
C GLU A 370 26.32 -10.64 -5.33
N SER A 371 25.72 -11.42 -4.42
CA SER A 371 25.80 -11.20 -2.97
C SER A 371 27.04 -11.78 -2.27
N LEU A 372 28.04 -12.28 -3.02
CA LEU A 372 29.27 -12.85 -2.44
C LEU A 372 30.51 -12.38 -3.20
N PRO A 373 31.36 -11.51 -2.61
CA PRO A 373 32.77 -11.51 -2.94
C PRO A 373 33.38 -12.80 -2.37
N SER A 374 34.00 -13.59 -3.24
CA SER A 374 34.66 -14.85 -2.90
C SER A 374 35.63 -14.71 -1.73
N THR A 375 35.20 -15.14 -0.54
CA THR A 375 36.08 -15.61 0.53
C THR A 375 35.77 -17.07 0.78
N ASN A 376 36.76 -17.92 0.50
CA ASN A 376 36.73 -19.36 0.72
C ASN A 376 36.48 -19.68 2.21
N GLU A 377 35.23 -19.90 2.61
CA GLU A 377 34.90 -20.67 3.80
C GLU A 377 33.77 -21.65 3.44
N GLU A 378 33.89 -22.87 3.95
CA GLU A 378 33.19 -24.08 3.52
C GLU A 378 31.66 -23.97 3.71
N GLU A 379 30.94 -23.55 2.66
CA GLU A 379 29.48 -23.57 2.67
C GLU A 379 28.96 -25.01 2.58
N GLN A 380 28.38 -25.50 3.69
CA GLN A 380 27.55 -26.70 3.70
C GLN A 380 26.34 -26.48 2.79
N LYS A 381 26.39 -27.12 1.61
CA LYS A 381 25.32 -27.16 0.63
C LYS A 381 24.11 -27.89 1.20
N TYR A 382 23.14 -27.16 1.74
CA TYR A 382 21.84 -27.72 2.07
C TYR A 382 21.07 -28.02 0.78
N ASP A 383 20.78 -29.30 0.56
CA ASP A 383 20.06 -29.79 -0.61
C ASP A 383 18.54 -29.67 -0.39
N LEU A 384 17.92 -28.77 -1.14
CA LEU A 384 16.46 -28.49 -1.09
C LEU A 384 15.62 -29.73 -1.43
N GLU A 385 16.19 -30.67 -2.17
CA GLU A 385 15.56 -31.96 -2.49
C GLU A 385 15.37 -32.81 -1.21
N THR A 386 16.36 -32.80 -0.32
CA THR A 386 16.30 -33.46 1.00
C THR A 386 15.25 -32.81 1.92
N VAL A 387 15.10 -31.48 1.85
CA VAL A 387 14.08 -30.75 2.63
C VAL A 387 12.67 -31.08 2.11
N ALA A 388 12.49 -31.16 0.80
CA ALA A 388 11.21 -31.54 0.21
C ALA A 388 10.83 -33.00 0.54
N GLU A 389 11.79 -33.92 0.53
CA GLU A 389 11.57 -35.32 0.92
C GLU A 389 11.25 -35.47 2.41
N SER A 390 11.91 -34.71 3.29
CA SER A 390 11.62 -34.73 4.74
C SER A 390 10.24 -34.14 5.07
N MET A 391 9.81 -33.06 4.40
CA MET A 391 8.44 -32.54 4.53
C MET A 391 7.39 -33.53 4.00
N LYS A 392 7.67 -34.20 2.89
CA LYS A 392 6.78 -35.23 2.33
C LYS A 392 6.67 -36.45 3.26
N ALA A 393 7.77 -36.85 3.87
CA ALA A 393 7.80 -37.92 4.87
C ALA A 393 7.01 -37.53 6.15
N PHE A 394 7.15 -36.29 6.61
CA PHE A 394 6.42 -35.75 7.76
C PHE A 394 4.91 -35.72 7.53
N VAL A 395 4.47 -35.23 6.36
CA VAL A 395 3.03 -35.15 6.00
C VAL A 395 2.41 -36.54 5.79
N SER A 396 3.19 -37.52 5.33
CA SER A 396 2.70 -38.89 5.13
C SER A 396 2.52 -39.71 6.42
N LYS A 397 3.07 -39.24 7.55
CA LYS A 397 2.99 -39.94 8.84
C LYS A 397 1.72 -39.51 9.57
N VAL A 398 0.67 -40.34 9.48
CA VAL A 398 -0.60 -40.11 10.14
C VAL A 398 -0.39 -40.09 11.67
N SER A 399 -0.66 -38.94 12.29
CA SER A 399 -0.57 -38.70 13.72
C SER A 399 -1.46 -39.68 14.51
N THR A 400 -0.87 -40.47 15.40
CA THR A 400 -1.64 -41.20 16.42
C THR A 400 -2.00 -40.28 17.59
N HIS A 401 -2.97 -40.68 18.42
CA HIS A 401 -3.59 -39.86 19.48
C HIS A 401 -2.65 -39.32 20.60
N GLU A 402 -1.34 -39.51 20.47
CA GLU A 402 -0.33 -39.05 21.43
C GLU A 402 0.65 -38.03 20.80
N GLY A 403 0.45 -37.63 19.54
CA GLY A 403 1.29 -36.66 18.83
C GLY A 403 2.40 -37.29 17.99
N ALA A 404 2.98 -36.50 17.07
CA ALA A 404 3.97 -36.98 16.10
C ALA A 404 5.41 -36.91 16.66
N GLU A 405 6.01 -38.06 16.96
CA GLU A 405 7.44 -38.13 17.29
C GLU A 405 8.33 -38.00 16.03
N MET A 406 9.29 -37.08 16.14
CA MET A 406 10.25 -36.67 15.10
C MET A 406 11.32 -37.75 14.85
N PRO A 407 11.64 -38.09 13.59
CA PRO A 407 12.57 -39.15 13.25
C PRO A 407 14.00 -38.61 13.15
N TRP A 408 14.63 -38.32 14.28
CA TRP A 408 16.08 -38.11 14.33
C TRP A 408 16.64 -39.19 15.24
N SER A 409 17.10 -40.28 14.64
CA SER A 409 18.05 -41.16 15.32
C SER A 409 19.41 -40.49 15.24
N SER A 410 19.79 -39.79 16.31
CA SER A 410 21.13 -39.21 16.42
C SER A 410 21.91 -40.01 17.46
N ASP A 411 22.75 -40.92 16.98
CA ASP A 411 24.01 -41.19 17.68
C ASP A 411 24.87 -39.93 17.51
N GLU A 412 24.61 -38.91 18.33
CA GLU A 412 25.57 -37.89 18.73
C GLU A 412 25.28 -37.49 20.18
N SER A 413 26.34 -37.31 20.95
CA SER A 413 26.39 -37.30 22.42
C SER A 413 25.19 -36.64 23.12
N HIS A 414 24.58 -37.38 24.06
CA HIS A 414 23.58 -36.89 25.00
C HIS A 414 23.88 -35.46 25.48
N VAL A 415 23.17 -34.48 24.93
CA VAL A 415 23.05 -33.16 25.54
C VAL A 415 22.14 -33.34 26.74
N THR A 416 22.73 -33.54 27.91
CA THR A 416 21.99 -33.52 29.18
C THR A 416 21.54 -32.10 29.45
N PHE A 417 20.28 -31.82 29.16
CA PHE A 417 19.63 -30.56 29.50
C PHE A 417 19.42 -30.52 31.02
N ASP A 418 20.33 -29.86 31.72
CA ASP A 418 20.21 -29.61 33.16
C ASP A 418 19.16 -28.51 33.38
N VAL A 419 17.93 -28.95 33.64
CA VAL A 419 16.78 -28.09 33.92
C VAL A 419 17.11 -27.11 35.04
N ASP A 420 17.91 -27.51 36.04
CA ASP A 420 18.26 -26.68 37.19
C ASP A 420 19.28 -25.58 36.85
N SER A 421 20.15 -25.79 35.86
CA SER A 421 21.06 -24.75 35.36
C SER A 421 20.33 -23.76 34.44
N PHE A 422 19.29 -24.22 33.74
CA PHE A 422 18.47 -23.36 32.90
C PHE A 422 17.57 -22.46 33.74
N THR A 423 16.90 -22.97 34.79
CA THR A 423 16.15 -22.14 35.74
C THR A 423 17.04 -21.17 36.49
N ARG A 424 18.24 -21.57 36.92
CA ARG A 424 19.21 -20.63 37.53
C ARG A 424 19.69 -19.53 36.58
N ALA A 425 19.78 -19.81 35.28
CA ALA A 425 20.10 -18.80 34.27
C ALA A 425 18.90 -17.86 34.03
N LEU A 426 17.68 -18.41 34.02
CA LEU A 426 16.44 -17.65 33.90
C LEU A 426 16.23 -16.72 35.11
N ASP A 427 16.46 -17.19 36.34
CA ASP A 427 16.39 -16.39 37.57
C ASP A 427 17.46 -15.28 37.60
N ARG A 428 18.61 -15.50 36.96
CA ARG A 428 19.65 -14.47 36.78
C ARG A 428 19.29 -13.42 35.73
N ILE A 429 18.54 -13.82 34.69
CA ILE A 429 18.08 -12.93 33.62
C ILE A 429 16.86 -12.13 34.08
N LEU A 430 16.00 -12.73 34.90
CA LEU A 430 14.75 -12.14 35.37
C LEU A 430 14.84 -11.38 36.69
N GLY A 431 16.01 -11.39 37.36
CA GLY A 431 16.35 -10.48 38.46
C GLY A 431 15.39 -10.54 39.65
N ALA A 432 15.81 -11.19 40.73
CA ALA A 432 15.11 -11.13 42.02
C ALA A 432 15.18 -9.71 42.61
N ASP A 433 14.15 -8.91 42.32
CA ASP A 433 13.57 -7.88 43.20
C ASP A 433 12.21 -7.47 42.61
N TRP A 434 11.19 -8.28 42.92
CA TRP A 434 9.79 -7.87 42.82
C TRP A 434 9.11 -8.30 44.13
N GLU A 435 9.41 -7.55 45.20
CA GLU A 435 8.52 -7.51 46.35
C GLU A 435 7.27 -6.68 46.01
N GLU A 436 6.13 -7.28 46.30
CA GLU A 436 4.78 -6.75 46.54
C GLU A 436 4.61 -5.21 46.49
N LEU A 437 3.83 -4.75 45.51
CA LEU A 437 2.86 -3.68 45.75
C LEU A 437 1.53 -4.02 45.08
N ASP A 438 0.50 -3.95 45.93
CA ASP A 438 -0.92 -4.16 45.70
C ASP A 438 -1.59 -3.12 44.78
N SER A 439 -2.77 -3.53 44.33
CA SER A 439 -3.98 -2.76 43.99
C SER A 439 -4.01 -1.88 42.74
N ASP A 440 -4.88 -2.29 41.81
CA ASP A 440 -6.10 -1.60 41.36
C ASP A 440 -6.09 -0.07 41.14
N ASP A 441 -6.72 0.27 40.01
CA ASP A 441 -7.32 1.55 39.58
C ASP A 441 -6.39 2.58 38.90
N LEU A 442 -6.74 3.24 37.78
CA LEU A 442 -7.89 3.20 36.87
C LEU A 442 -7.48 4.01 35.63
N ASP A 443 -8.17 3.77 34.51
CA ASP A 443 -8.38 4.78 33.47
C ASP A 443 -9.05 6.01 34.11
N GLU A 444 -8.51 7.21 33.87
CA GLU A 444 -9.34 8.42 33.89
C GLU A 444 -9.05 9.28 32.66
N GLU A 445 -10.05 9.24 31.77
CA GLU A 445 -10.44 10.37 30.94
C GLU A 445 -10.87 11.56 31.83
N GLU A 446 -10.66 12.76 31.30
CA GLU A 446 -10.90 14.05 31.95
C GLU A 446 -12.37 14.27 32.39
N GLU A 447 -12.50 14.65 33.67
CA GLU A 447 -13.36 15.70 34.24
C GLU A 447 -14.75 15.98 33.62
N LEU A 448 -15.82 15.67 34.39
CA LEU A 448 -16.93 16.61 34.61
C LEU A 448 -17.52 16.46 36.02
N ASP A 449 -17.31 17.52 36.81
CA ASP A 449 -17.80 17.81 38.17
C ASP A 449 -19.33 17.94 38.26
N PHE A 450 -19.94 17.27 39.25
CA PHE A 450 -21.14 17.74 39.94
C PHE A 450 -21.13 17.30 41.42
N SER A 451 -20.53 18.13 42.26
CA SER A 451 -21.05 18.69 43.53
C SER A 451 -21.89 17.81 44.50
N ASP A 452 -21.36 17.79 45.73
CA ASP A 452 -22.02 18.03 47.05
C ASP A 452 -22.44 16.85 47.93
N GLY A 453 -22.01 16.95 49.20
CA GLY A 453 -22.80 16.46 50.34
C GLY A 453 -22.15 15.45 51.28
N ASP A 454 -21.27 15.94 52.15
CA ASP A 454 -21.21 15.70 53.61
C ASP A 454 -21.31 14.27 54.20
N ASP A 455 -20.18 13.89 54.81
CA ASP A 455 -19.99 13.51 56.22
C ASP A 455 -20.68 12.31 56.90
N GLU A 456 -19.86 11.75 57.81
CA GLU A 456 -20.16 11.00 59.04
C GLU A 456 -19.99 9.46 59.03
N ASP A 457 -18.77 9.05 59.39
CA ASP A 457 -18.42 8.48 60.70
C ASP A 457 -19.00 7.11 61.18
N LEU A 458 -18.03 6.23 61.53
CA LEU A 458 -17.98 5.28 62.65
C LEU A 458 -18.43 3.79 62.49
N ASP A 459 -17.41 2.94 62.50
CA ASP A 459 -17.09 1.89 63.49
C ASP A 459 -17.57 0.42 63.33
N ALA A 460 -16.54 -0.43 63.49
CA ALA A 460 -16.43 -1.84 63.90
C ALA A 460 -17.56 -2.87 63.69
N GLY A 461 -17.17 -3.94 62.98
CA GLY A 461 -17.13 -5.29 63.58
C GLY A 461 -18.27 -6.25 63.22
N ASN A 462 -17.95 -7.29 62.43
CA ASN A 462 -17.97 -8.73 62.78
C ASN A 462 -18.10 -9.59 61.48
N PRO A 463 -17.36 -10.70 61.30
CA PRO A 463 -17.30 -11.44 60.05
C PRO A 463 -18.47 -12.42 59.90
N ARG A 464 -19.00 -12.56 58.69
CA ARG A 464 -19.98 -13.61 58.35
C ARG A 464 -19.52 -14.40 57.12
N GLN A 465 -19.07 -15.63 57.41
CA GLN A 465 -19.16 -16.87 56.61
C GLN A 465 -19.30 -16.72 55.09
N GLU A 466 -18.19 -16.96 54.37
CA GLU A 466 -18.21 -17.33 52.95
C GLU A 466 -18.85 -18.72 52.80
N GLN A 467 -19.97 -18.75 52.08
CA GLN A 467 -20.68 -19.96 51.71
C GLN A 467 -20.04 -20.49 50.41
N LYS A 468 -19.30 -21.60 50.49
CA LYS A 468 -18.78 -22.33 49.32
C LYS A 468 -19.96 -22.84 48.47
N VAL A 469 -20.21 -22.19 47.34
CA VAL A 469 -21.16 -22.64 46.31
C VAL A 469 -20.50 -23.75 45.49
N SER A 470 -21.24 -24.85 45.21
CA SER A 470 -20.69 -26.01 44.50
C SER A 470 -20.42 -25.68 43.01
N PRO A 471 -19.38 -26.22 42.37
CA PRO A 471 -19.12 -26.03 40.93
C PRO A 471 -20.30 -26.39 40.03
N GLU A 472 -21.12 -27.39 40.40
CA GLU A 472 -22.35 -27.74 39.65
C GLU A 472 -23.41 -26.63 39.65
N GLU A 473 -23.53 -25.85 40.72
CA GLU A 473 -24.50 -24.75 40.81
C GLU A 473 -24.04 -23.55 39.96
N LEU A 474 -22.73 -23.31 39.91
CA LEU A 474 -22.13 -22.28 39.06
C LEU A 474 -22.29 -22.62 37.56
N MET A 475 -22.06 -23.89 37.18
CA MET A 475 -22.31 -24.37 35.81
C MET A 475 -23.80 -24.31 35.43
N GLY A 476 -24.70 -24.59 36.37
CA GLY A 476 -26.15 -24.45 36.16
C GLY A 476 -26.56 -22.99 35.90
N SER A 477 -26.01 -22.06 36.69
CA SER A 477 -26.23 -20.61 36.52
C SER A 477 -25.71 -20.11 35.18
N LEU A 478 -24.48 -20.50 34.78
CA LEU A 478 -23.90 -20.13 33.49
C LEU A 478 -24.71 -20.69 32.31
N LYS A 479 -25.18 -21.94 32.40
CA LYS A 479 -26.02 -22.56 31.36
C LYS A 479 -27.38 -21.88 31.24
N SER A 480 -27.94 -21.39 32.34
CA SER A 480 -29.17 -20.59 32.34
C SER A 480 -28.95 -19.22 31.67
N TYR A 481 -27.83 -18.57 31.96
CA TYR A 481 -27.47 -17.29 31.37
C TYR A 481 -27.26 -17.38 29.84
N MET A 482 -26.57 -18.44 29.38
CA MET A 482 -26.40 -18.71 27.94
C MET A 482 -27.73 -18.95 27.24
N LYS A 483 -28.67 -19.69 27.86
CA LYS A 483 -30.01 -19.91 27.31
C LYS A 483 -30.82 -18.61 27.20
N GLU A 484 -30.71 -17.73 28.18
CA GLU A 484 -31.41 -16.44 28.18
C GLU A 484 -30.91 -15.55 27.03
N MET A 485 -29.59 -15.51 26.82
CA MET A 485 -28.94 -14.77 25.73
C MET A 485 -29.33 -15.31 24.34
N ASP A 486 -29.31 -16.64 24.15
CA ASP A 486 -29.70 -17.27 22.89
C ASP A 486 -31.17 -16.99 22.54
N ARG A 487 -32.06 -16.94 23.54
CA ARG A 487 -33.48 -16.59 23.38
C ARG A 487 -33.66 -15.15 22.91
N GLU A 488 -32.87 -14.21 23.41
CA GLU A 488 -32.88 -12.82 22.97
C GLU A 488 -32.32 -12.65 21.55
N LEU A 489 -31.30 -13.43 21.18
CA LEU A 489 -30.67 -13.37 19.86
C LEU A 489 -31.49 -14.07 18.78
N ALA A 490 -32.30 -15.07 19.11
CA ALA A 490 -33.07 -15.89 18.15
C ALA A 490 -33.96 -15.06 17.21
N GLN A 491 -34.49 -13.91 17.66
CA GLN A 491 -35.37 -13.06 16.84
C GLN A 491 -34.60 -12.00 16.03
N THR A 492 -33.31 -11.80 16.32
CA THR A 492 -32.45 -10.83 15.63
C THR A 492 -32.00 -11.34 14.27
N ASN A 493 -31.50 -10.44 13.41
CA ASN A 493 -30.92 -10.83 12.13
C ASN A 493 -29.73 -11.78 12.29
N VAL A 494 -29.01 -11.71 13.41
CA VAL A 494 -27.89 -12.62 13.73
C VAL A 494 -28.42 -14.03 13.99
N GLY A 495 -29.46 -14.18 14.82
CA GLY A 495 -30.06 -15.50 15.10
C GLY A 495 -30.70 -16.17 13.87
N LYS A 496 -31.24 -15.39 12.95
CA LYS A 496 -31.83 -15.89 11.69
C LYS A 496 -30.80 -16.27 10.62
N SER A 497 -29.53 -15.88 10.79
CA SER A 497 -28.46 -16.13 9.82
C SER A 497 -27.83 -17.53 9.97
N PHE A 498 -28.10 -18.24 11.06
CA PHE A 498 -27.56 -19.58 11.31
C PHE A 498 -28.59 -20.68 11.05
N THR A 499 -28.21 -21.71 10.30
CA THR A 499 -29.01 -22.93 10.16
C THR A 499 -28.88 -23.83 11.38
N THR A 500 -30.00 -24.27 11.96
CA THR A 500 -30.05 -25.20 13.10
C THR A 500 -30.51 -26.59 12.68
N GLN A 501 -30.04 -27.64 13.37
CA GLN A 501 -30.41 -29.02 13.05
C GLN A 501 -31.90 -29.28 13.32
N LYS A 502 -32.67 -29.64 12.29
CA LYS A 502 -34.05 -30.13 12.49
C LYS A 502 -33.99 -31.56 13.04
N ARG A 503 -34.36 -31.75 14.32
CA ARG A 503 -34.68 -33.08 14.85
C ARG A 503 -35.86 -33.66 14.06
N GLY A 504 -35.60 -34.67 13.24
CA GLY A 504 -36.61 -35.33 12.43
C GLY A 504 -37.64 -36.05 13.30
N VAL A 505 -38.91 -35.71 13.11
CA VAL A 505 -40.04 -36.58 13.44
C VAL A 505 -40.87 -36.75 12.17
N THR A 506 -41.09 -38.01 11.83
CA THR A 506 -41.86 -38.54 10.71
C THR A 506 -43.26 -37.93 10.58
N ALA A 507 -43.68 -37.77 9.32
CA ALA A 507 -44.93 -37.18 8.87
C ALA A 507 -46.22 -37.77 9.47
N THR A 508 -47.20 -36.91 9.78
CA THR A 508 -48.61 -37.03 9.37
C THR A 508 -49.34 -35.68 9.49
N SER A 509 -50.33 -35.50 8.64
CA SER A 509 -50.98 -34.27 8.16
C SER A 509 -51.96 -33.56 9.12
N GLU A 510 -52.18 -32.25 8.86
CA GLU A 510 -53.47 -31.51 8.78
C GLU A 510 -53.59 -30.16 9.53
N SER A 511 -53.93 -29.13 8.72
CA SER A 511 -54.75 -27.91 8.96
C SER A 511 -54.56 -26.96 10.17
N ALA A 512 -54.25 -25.70 9.80
CA ALA A 512 -54.90 -24.42 10.17
C ALA A 512 -55.19 -24.04 11.64
N GLY A 513 -54.56 -22.94 12.07
CA GLY A 513 -55.00 -22.05 13.16
C GLY A 513 -53.81 -21.32 13.83
N PRO A 514 -53.87 -20.00 14.09
CA PRO A 514 -52.86 -19.32 14.89
C PRO A 514 -53.25 -19.43 16.38
N ASP A 515 -52.43 -20.11 17.19
CA ASP A 515 -52.60 -20.14 18.64
C ASP A 515 -51.32 -19.60 19.33
N PRO A 516 -51.44 -18.76 20.38
CA PRO A 516 -50.33 -18.09 21.03
C PRO A 516 -49.81 -18.92 22.22
N GLY A 517 -48.53 -19.24 22.20
CA GLY A 517 -47.89 -19.93 23.32
C GLY A 517 -46.69 -20.75 22.85
N ALA A 518 -45.56 -20.08 22.63
CA ALA A 518 -44.27 -20.73 22.42
C ALA A 518 -43.36 -20.40 23.62
N GLU A 519 -43.71 -20.93 24.77
CA GLU A 519 -42.74 -21.16 25.84
C GLU A 519 -42.13 -22.56 25.58
N ASP A 520 -40.80 -22.61 25.59
CA ASP A 520 -39.94 -23.82 25.48
C ASP A 520 -39.84 -24.54 24.11
N ALA A 521 -39.48 -23.80 23.06
CA ALA A 521 -38.68 -24.40 21.99
C ALA A 521 -37.21 -24.43 22.44
N GLU A 522 -36.73 -25.58 22.94
CA GLU A 522 -35.30 -25.82 23.13
C GLU A 522 -34.56 -25.47 21.83
N LEU A 523 -33.79 -24.37 21.83
CA LEU A 523 -33.05 -23.90 20.67
C LEU A 523 -32.10 -25.01 20.23
N ALA A 524 -32.38 -25.59 19.07
CA ALA A 524 -31.57 -26.68 18.53
C ALA A 524 -30.15 -26.17 18.24
N PRO A 525 -29.11 -26.95 18.55
CA PRO A 525 -27.74 -26.53 18.30
C PRO A 525 -27.53 -26.21 16.81
N VAL A 526 -26.69 -25.20 16.58
CA VAL A 526 -26.34 -24.72 15.25
C VAL A 526 -25.65 -25.84 14.46
N ASP A 527 -26.07 -26.03 13.21
CA ASP A 527 -25.41 -26.97 12.30
C ASP A 527 -24.16 -26.30 11.74
N VAL A 528 -23.01 -26.59 12.35
CA VAL A 528 -21.72 -25.97 12.00
C VAL A 528 -21.31 -26.32 10.58
N ASP A 529 -21.55 -27.55 10.13
CA ASP A 529 -21.14 -28.05 8.82
C ASP A 529 -21.94 -27.37 7.71
N MET A 530 -23.27 -27.28 7.86
CA MET A 530 -24.12 -26.61 6.87
C MET A 530 -23.87 -25.09 6.81
N ASN A 531 -23.63 -24.44 7.96
CA ASN A 531 -23.28 -23.02 7.96
C ASN A 531 -21.90 -22.76 7.37
N LEU A 532 -20.93 -23.64 7.59
CA LEU A 532 -19.62 -23.54 6.97
C LEU A 532 -19.74 -23.62 5.45
N VAL A 533 -20.45 -24.62 4.94
CA VAL A 533 -20.65 -24.81 3.49
C VAL A 533 -21.44 -23.65 2.88
N ALA A 534 -22.49 -23.17 3.55
CA ALA A 534 -23.27 -22.02 3.08
C ALA A 534 -22.43 -20.74 2.99
N ASN A 535 -21.68 -20.41 4.05
CA ASN A 535 -20.80 -19.24 4.06
C ASN A 535 -19.64 -19.36 3.05
N LEU A 536 -19.12 -20.57 2.84
CA LEU A 536 -18.08 -20.84 1.85
C LEU A 536 -18.60 -20.65 0.42
N LEU A 537 -19.80 -21.15 0.13
CA LEU A 537 -20.45 -20.99 -1.18
C LEU A 537 -20.87 -19.54 -1.42
N GLU A 538 -21.39 -18.84 -0.41
CA GLU A 538 -21.75 -17.43 -0.51
C GLU A 538 -20.49 -16.57 -0.76
N SER A 539 -19.41 -16.82 -0.02
CA SER A 539 -18.12 -16.15 -0.20
C SER A 539 -17.51 -16.41 -1.58
N TYR A 540 -17.63 -17.65 -2.10
CA TYR A 540 -17.22 -18.00 -3.45
C TYR A 540 -18.09 -17.30 -4.52
N SER A 541 -19.41 -17.25 -4.31
CA SER A 541 -20.33 -16.56 -5.23
C SER A 541 -20.11 -15.04 -5.26
N ALA A 542 -19.79 -14.43 -4.12
CA ALA A 542 -19.46 -13.00 -4.01
C ALA A 542 -18.14 -12.65 -4.71
N GLN A 543 -17.23 -13.62 -4.85
CA GLN A 543 -15.98 -13.45 -5.62
C GLN A 543 -16.22 -13.42 -7.14
N ALA A 544 -17.41 -13.82 -7.62
CA ALA A 544 -17.83 -13.69 -9.02
C ALA A 544 -16.80 -14.20 -10.05
N GLY A 545 -16.10 -15.30 -9.74
CA GLY A 545 -15.08 -15.90 -10.61
C GLY A 545 -13.69 -15.25 -10.54
N LEU A 546 -13.46 -14.29 -9.63
CA LEU A 546 -12.14 -13.75 -9.32
C LEU A 546 -11.40 -14.65 -8.31
N ALA A 547 -10.07 -14.64 -8.36
CA ALA A 547 -9.25 -15.29 -7.33
C ALA A 547 -9.48 -14.60 -5.98
N GLY A 548 -9.85 -15.37 -4.96
CA GLY A 548 -10.16 -14.88 -3.63
C GLY A 548 -9.83 -15.91 -2.56
N PRO A 549 -9.90 -15.55 -1.26
CA PRO A 549 -9.48 -16.43 -0.18
C PRO A 549 -10.15 -17.81 -0.24
N THR A 550 -11.45 -17.82 -0.49
CA THR A 550 -12.26 -19.04 -0.60
C THR A 550 -11.94 -19.86 -1.85
N SER A 551 -11.78 -19.19 -3.00
CA SER A 551 -11.37 -19.84 -4.25
C SER A 551 -10.00 -20.50 -4.14
N ASN A 552 -9.04 -19.83 -3.50
CA ASN A 552 -7.69 -20.36 -3.26
C ASN A 552 -7.72 -21.56 -2.31
N ILE A 553 -8.54 -21.51 -1.24
CA ILE A 553 -8.72 -22.62 -0.31
C ILE A 553 -9.33 -23.83 -1.03
N LEU A 554 -10.42 -23.64 -1.79
CA LEU A 554 -11.06 -24.73 -2.55
C LEU A 554 -10.12 -25.34 -3.59
N GLN A 555 -9.34 -24.52 -4.28
CA GLN A 555 -8.31 -24.97 -5.23
C GLN A 555 -7.20 -25.77 -4.53
N SER A 556 -6.77 -25.34 -3.34
CA SER A 556 -5.78 -26.06 -2.53
C SER A 556 -6.29 -27.42 -2.04
N MET A 557 -7.61 -27.55 -1.84
CA MET A 557 -8.28 -28.81 -1.51
C MET A 557 -8.62 -29.67 -2.75
N GLY A 558 -8.26 -29.23 -3.96
CA GLY A 558 -8.49 -29.96 -5.21
C GLY A 558 -9.95 -29.95 -5.71
N LEU A 559 -10.78 -29.04 -5.20
CA LEU A 559 -12.20 -28.92 -5.57
C LEU A 559 -12.40 -27.71 -6.48
N THR A 560 -12.79 -27.94 -7.74
CA THR A 560 -13.19 -26.89 -8.69
C THR A 560 -14.70 -26.84 -8.83
N LEU A 561 -15.34 -25.78 -8.32
CA LEU A 561 -16.77 -25.56 -8.43
C LEU A 561 -17.12 -24.91 -9.79
N PRO A 562 -18.19 -25.34 -10.48
CA PRO A 562 -18.63 -24.73 -11.74
C PRO A 562 -19.07 -23.27 -11.57
N GLU A 563 -18.91 -22.45 -12.63
CA GLU A 563 -19.37 -21.06 -12.63
C GLU A 563 -20.89 -20.97 -12.47
N ASN A 564 -21.35 -20.06 -11.63
CA ASN A 564 -22.75 -19.91 -11.25
C ASN A 564 -23.53 -19.21 -12.39
N THR A 565 -24.20 -19.97 -13.25
CA THR A 565 -24.91 -19.46 -14.45
C THR A 565 -26.31 -18.87 -14.17
N ASP A 566 -26.78 -18.89 -12.92
CA ASP A 566 -28.19 -18.61 -12.60
C ASP A 566 -28.55 -17.12 -12.46
N LEU A 567 -27.63 -16.19 -12.78
CA LEU A 567 -27.95 -14.76 -12.92
C LEU A 567 -28.47 -14.36 -14.31
N THR A 568 -28.55 -15.30 -15.26
CA THR A 568 -29.31 -15.09 -16.50
C THR A 568 -30.75 -15.54 -16.30
N GLY A 569 -31.68 -14.58 -16.20
CA GLY A 569 -33.12 -14.86 -16.16
C GLY A 569 -33.59 -15.76 -17.32
N PRO A 570 -34.71 -16.48 -17.17
CA PRO A 570 -35.10 -17.52 -18.11
C PRO A 570 -35.42 -16.90 -19.48
N SER A 571 -34.56 -17.18 -20.46
CA SER A 571 -34.88 -17.04 -21.87
C SER A 571 -35.91 -18.10 -22.23
N SER A 572 -37.18 -17.69 -22.34
CA SER A 572 -38.23 -18.51 -22.94
C SER A 572 -37.99 -18.61 -24.45
N ARG A 573 -37.17 -19.58 -24.84
CA ARG A 573 -37.25 -20.19 -26.17
C ARG A 573 -38.19 -21.38 -26.07
N ALA A 574 -39.47 -21.15 -26.39
CA ALA A 574 -40.38 -22.22 -26.73
C ALA A 574 -40.58 -22.18 -28.25
N GLU A 575 -40.33 -23.34 -28.86
CA GLU A 575 -40.51 -23.66 -30.26
C GLU A 575 -42.00 -23.58 -30.66
N GLN A 576 -42.32 -22.72 -31.64
CA GLN A 576 -43.14 -23.00 -32.83
C GLN A 576 -43.25 -21.75 -33.70
#